data_AF-A0A703DEQ6-F1
#
_entry.id   AF-A0A703DEQ6-F1
#
_cell.length_a   1.000
_cell.length_b   1.000
_cell.length_c   1.000
_cell.angle_alpha   90.00
_cell.angle_beta   90.00
_cell.angle_gamma   90.00
#
_symmetry.space_group_name_H-M   'P 1'
#
loop_
_entity.id
_entity.type
_entity.pdbx_description
1 polymer ?
#
loop_
_entity_poly.entity_id
_entity_poly.type
_entity_poly.pdbx_seq_one_letter_code
_entity_poly.pdbx_strand_id
1 'polypeptide(L)' 'KIIQALRDYLVFGVSRKDVCERYEVNNGYFSTSLNRLSRISQAAAQMVVYYS' A
#
# COMPACT_ATOMS: atom_id res chain seq x y z
N LYS A 1 -9.00 -3.48 -8.15
CA LYS A 1 -8.45 -2.12 -8.41
C LYS A 1 -7.46 -1.67 -7.33
N ILE A 2 -7.86 -1.31 -6.10
CA ILE A 2 -6.93 -0.76 -5.09
C ILE A 2 -5.78 -1.69 -4.67
N ILE A 3 -6.05 -2.99 -4.51
CA ILE A 3 -5.01 -3.97 -4.11
C ILE A 3 -3.93 -4.10 -5.20
N GLN A 4 -4.35 -4.09 -6.47
CA GLN A 4 -3.43 -4.14 -7.61
C GLN A 4 -2.62 -2.84 -7.71
N ALA A 5 -3.26 -1.67 -7.51
CA ALA A 5 -2.56 -0.39 -7.46
C ALA A 5 -1.51 -0.33 -6.34
N LEU A 6 -1.84 -0.81 -5.14
CA LEU A 6 -0.89 -0.89 -4.02
C LEU A 6 0.23 -1.90 -4.28
N ARG A 7 -0.06 -3.03 -4.93
CA ARG A 7 0.97 -4.00 -5.34
C ARG A 7 1.93 -3.39 -6.35
N ASP A 8 1.41 -2.72 -7.37
CA ASP A 8 2.24 -2.07 -8.39
C ASP A 8 3.12 -0.98 -7.80
N TYR A 9 2.58 -0.20 -6.86
CA TYR A 9 3.34 0.82 -6.14
C TYR A 9 4.41 0.23 -5.20
N LEU A 10 4.06 -0.75 -4.36
CA LEU A 10 4.93 -1.26 -3.28
C LEU A 10 5.90 -2.36 -3.73
N VAL A 11 5.51 -3.18 -4.71
CA VAL A 11 6.29 -4.36 -5.14
C VAL A 11 7.06 -4.06 -6.43
N PHE A 12 6.39 -3.43 -7.41
CA PHE A 12 6.99 -3.15 -8.72
C PHE A 12 7.58 -1.73 -8.82
N GLY A 13 7.43 -0.90 -7.78
CA GLY A 13 7.97 0.46 -7.74
C GLY A 13 7.32 1.42 -8.74
N VAL A 14 6.13 1.11 -9.25
CA VAL A 14 5.41 1.97 -10.19
C VAL A 14 5.03 3.27 -9.49
N SER A 15 5.13 4.40 -10.19
CA SER A 15 4.84 5.70 -9.58
C SER A 15 3.37 5.80 -9.15
N ARG A 16 3.10 6.57 -8.09
CA ARG A 16 1.73 6.81 -7.60
C ARG A 16 0.83 7.37 -8.70
N LYS A 17 1.36 8.27 -9.54
CA LYS A 17 0.61 8.88 -10.64
C LYS A 17 0.13 7.82 -11.61
N ASP A 18 1.04 6.95 -12.05
CA ASP A 18 0.74 5.93 -13.06
C ASP A 18 -0.22 4.86 -12.54
N VAL A 19 -0.10 4.46 -11.27
CA VAL A 19 -1.07 3.49 -10.69
C VAL A 19 -2.44 4.11 -10.46
N CYS A 20 -2.53 5.37 -10.03
CA CYS A 20 -3.80 6.07 -9.85
C CYS A 20 -4.54 6.23 -11.18
N GLU A 21 -3.81 6.55 -12.25
CA GLU A 21 -4.35 6.64 -13.61
C GLU A 21 -4.75 5.26 -14.15
N ARG A 22 -3.86 4.27 -14.10
CA ARG A 22 -4.09 2.90 -14.62
C ARG A 22 -5.28 2.21 -13.98
N TYR A 23 -5.46 2.37 -12.66
CA TYR A 23 -6.49 1.68 -11.90
C TYR A 23 -7.70 2.56 -11.55
N GLU A 24 -7.76 3.77 -12.10
CA GLU A 24 -8.83 4.77 -11.86
C GLU A 24 -9.07 5.02 -10.37
N VAL A 25 -7.98 5.13 -9.61
CA VAL A 25 -8.00 5.35 -8.17
C VAL A 25 -7.69 6.81 -7.90
N ASN A 26 -8.55 7.50 -7.15
CA ASN A 26 -8.23 8.85 -6.73
C ASN A 26 -7.12 8.86 -5.65
N ASN A 27 -6.38 9.96 -5.55
CA ASN A 27 -5.25 10.11 -4.62
C ASN A 27 -5.65 9.95 -3.14
N GLY A 28 -6.86 10.40 -2.75
CA GLY A 28 -7.34 10.27 -1.37
C GLY A 28 -7.61 8.82 -0.99
N TYR A 29 -8.25 8.05 -1.88
CA TYR A 29 -8.50 6.64 -1.69
C TYR A 29 -7.19 5.85 -1.66
N PHE A 30 -6.27 6.13 -2.59
CA PHE A 30 -4.93 5.54 -2.60
C PHE A 30 -4.18 5.80 -1.29
N SER A 31 -4.13 7.05 -0.84
CA SER A 31 -3.41 7.44 0.38
C SER A 31 -4.02 6.81 1.63
N THR A 32 -5.35 6.77 1.71
CA THR A 32 -6.06 6.15 2.84
C THR A 32 -5.77 4.65 2.90
N SER A 33 -5.80 3.96 1.76
CA SER A 33 -5.51 2.52 1.71
C SER A 33 -4.04 2.21 1.99
N LEU A 34 -3.11 3.03 1.49
CA LEU A 34 -1.68 2.91 1.79
C LEU A 34 -1.41 3.09 3.29
N ASN A 35 -2.01 4.11 3.93
CA ASN A 35 -1.87 4.34 5.37
C ASN A 35 -2.41 3.16 6.20
N ARG A 36 -3.55 2.57 5.79
CA ARG A 36 -4.09 1.37 6.46
C ARG A 36 -3.10 0.21 6.39
N LEU A 37 -2.53 -0.05 5.22
CA LEU A 37 -1.54 -1.12 5.05
C LEU A 37 -0.25 -0.84 5.83
N SER A 38 0.22 0.41 5.85
CA SER A 38 1.39 0.82 6.63
C SER A 38 1.19 0.59 8.13
N ARG A 39 -0.02 0.86 8.67
CA ARG A 39 -0.33 0.59 10.08
C ARG A 39 -0.31 -0.91 10.39
N ILE A 40 -0.83 -1.74 9.49
CA ILE A 40 -0.78 -3.21 9.64
C ILE A 40 0.67 -3.70 9.61
N SER A 41 1.48 -3.20 8.66
CA SER A 41 2.90 -3.53 8.56
C SER A 41 3.66 -3.16 9.84
N GLN A 42 3.40 -1.96 10.39
CA GLN A 42 4.00 -1.53 11.65
C GLN A 42 3.57 -2.42 12.83
N ALA A 43 2.30 -2.78 12.92
CA ALA A 43 1.82 -3.69 13.97
C ALA A 43 2.47 -5.07 13.86
N ALA A 44 2.57 -5.62 12.63
CA ALA A 44 3.26 -6.87 12.38
C ALA A 44 4.73 -6.80 12.80
N ALA A 45 5.43 -5.71 12.46
CA ALA A 45 6.82 -5.50 12.87
C ALA A 45 7.01 -5.47 14.40
N GLN A 46 6.05 -4.93 15.16
CA GLN A 46 6.08 -4.99 16.63
C GLN A 46 5.85 -6.41 17.16
N MET A 47 5.11 -7.23 16.43
CA MET A 47 4.86 -8.62 16.81
C MET A 47 6.02 -9.57 16.45
N VAL A 48 6.94 -9.16 15.57
CA VAL A 48 8.10 -9.98 15.16
C VAL A 48 8.91 -10.46 16.37
N VAL A 49 9.00 -9.67 17.43
CA VAL A 49 9.73 -10.02 18.67
C VAL A 49 9.26 -11.35 19.30
N TYR A 50 8.01 -11.75 19.09
CA TYR A 50 7.44 -12.99 19.64
C TYR A 50 7.72 -14.23 18.78
N TYR A 51 8.28 -14.04 17.58
CA TYR A 51 8.60 -15.10 16.62
C TYR A 51 10.12 -15.27 16.41
N SER A 52 10.92 -14.64 17.28
CA SER A 52 12.38 -14.76 17.32
C SER A 52 12.85 -15.95 18.16
#